data_AF-A0A820MRM2-F1
#
_entry.id   AF-A0A820MRM2-F1
#
_cell.length_a   1.000
_cell.length_b   1.000
_cell.length_c   1.000
_cell.angle_alpha   90.00
_cell.angle_beta   90.00
_cell.angle_gamma   90.00
#
_symmetry.space_group_name_H-M   'P 1'
#
loop_
_entity.id
_entity.type
_entity.pdbx_description
1 polymer ?
#
loop_
_entity_poly.entity_id
_entity_poly.type
_entity_poly.pdbx_seq_one_letter_code
_entity_poly.pdbx_strand_id
1 'polypeptide(L)'
;TKITTEDVSTLTNRFRHSDLIFNRFLHDKTIDRSQVVIGYEDRFIGIHEIAFNEFRRVHEHEYGIPLHRIRYFKINGELVWDRSKRLDLLTGSQQLNVKSNSMKKNLPFCFTLPS
;
A
#
# COMPACT_ATOMS: atom_id res chain seq x y z
N THR A 1 16.44 -14.94 31.58
CA THR A 1 15.46 -15.75 30.81
C THR A 1 14.56 -14.78 30.06
N LYS A 2 14.90 -14.30 28.84
CA LYS A 2 14.63 -14.91 27.53
C LYS A 2 13.29 -15.65 27.45
N ILE A 3 12.22 -14.88 27.26
CA ILE A 3 11.00 -15.20 26.51
C ILE A 3 10.66 -13.86 25.80
N THR A 4 10.95 -13.60 24.52
CA THR A 4 10.69 -14.31 23.25
C THR A 4 9.26 -14.04 22.75
N THR A 5 9.11 -13.20 21.72
CA THR A 5 8.07 -13.34 20.68
C THR A 5 6.60 -13.32 21.15
N GLU A 6 6.28 -12.72 22.30
CA GLU A 6 4.90 -12.60 22.80
C GLU A 6 4.41 -11.16 22.75
N ASP A 7 4.24 -10.65 21.54
CA ASP A 7 3.02 -9.89 21.25
C ASP A 7 2.47 -10.45 19.94
N VAL A 8 2.07 -11.71 20.06
CA VAL A 8 1.30 -12.47 19.08
C VAL A 8 0.14 -11.58 18.67
N SER A 9 0.28 -10.99 17.48
CA SER A 9 -0.77 -10.93 16.47
C SER A 9 -2.15 -11.03 17.09
N THR A 10 -2.74 -9.91 17.52
CA THR A 10 -4.11 -9.87 18.04
C THR A 10 -5.12 -10.19 16.93
N LEU A 11 -5.15 -11.46 16.49
CA LEU A 11 -6.26 -12.40 16.31
C LEU A 11 -7.66 -11.82 16.07
N THR A 12 -7.78 -10.76 15.28
CA THR A 12 -9.07 -10.20 14.95
C THR A 12 -9.10 -9.89 13.48
N ASN A 13 -10.26 -10.16 12.88
CA ASN A 13 -10.72 -9.83 11.54
C ASN A 13 -10.64 -8.30 11.29
N ARG A 14 -9.45 -7.73 11.43
CA ARG A 14 -9.13 -6.32 11.34
C ARG A 14 -8.05 -6.18 10.27
N PHE A 15 -8.30 -5.24 9.37
CA PHE A 15 -7.39 -4.93 8.30
C PHE A 15 -6.01 -4.58 8.86
N ARG A 16 -4.96 -5.23 8.35
CA ARG A 16 -3.60 -5.10 8.88
C ARG A 16 -3.13 -3.65 8.76
N HIS A 17 -2.30 -3.19 9.70
CA HIS A 17 -1.63 -1.89 9.57
C HIS A 17 -0.42 -1.99 8.63
N SER A 18 0.00 -0.85 8.07
CA SER A 18 1.15 -0.75 7.18
C SER A 18 2.45 -1.26 7.83
N ASP A 19 2.60 -1.11 9.15
CA ASP A 19 3.75 -1.62 9.91
C ASP A 19 3.92 -3.14 9.78
N LEU A 20 2.81 -3.89 9.93
CA LEU A 20 2.81 -5.35 9.85
C LEU A 20 3.13 -5.83 8.44
N ILE A 21 2.61 -5.13 7.44
CA ILE A 21 2.86 -5.41 6.02
C ILE A 21 4.31 -5.10 5.67
N PHE A 22 4.83 -3.97 6.13
CA PHE A 22 6.24 -3.63 5.96
C PHE A 22 7.13 -4.70 6.58
N ASN A 23 6.84 -5.12 7.82
CA ASN A 23 7.62 -6.15 8.49
C ASN A 23 7.54 -7.49 7.75
N ARG A 24 6.40 -7.79 7.12
CA ARG A 24 6.27 -8.95 6.24
C ARG A 24 7.25 -8.87 5.07
N PHE A 25 7.30 -7.78 4.33
CA PHE A 25 8.29 -7.60 3.25
C PHE A 25 9.75 -7.68 3.73
N LEU A 26 10.01 -7.23 4.96
CA LEU A 26 11.34 -7.29 5.55
C LEU A 26 11.77 -8.75 5.81
N HIS A 27 10.88 -9.57 6.38
CA HIS A 27 11.17 -10.95 6.78
C HIS A 27 10.89 -12.00 5.69
N ASP A 28 10.02 -11.71 4.73
CA ASP A 28 9.64 -12.65 3.68
C ASP A 28 10.71 -12.68 2.59
N LYS A 29 11.39 -13.83 2.47
CA LYS A 29 12.47 -14.03 1.49
C LYS A 29 11.93 -14.42 0.11
N THR A 30 10.63 -14.66 -0.03
CA THR A 30 10.01 -15.05 -1.30
C THR A 30 9.70 -13.84 -2.19
N ILE A 31 9.67 -12.64 -1.61
CA ILE A 31 9.36 -11.40 -2.30
C ILE A 31 10.66 -10.67 -2.64
N ASP A 32 10.83 -10.31 -3.90
CA ASP A 32 11.94 -9.46 -4.31
C ASP A 32 11.68 -8.01 -3.91
N ARG A 33 12.39 -7.55 -2.88
CA ARG A 33 12.31 -6.19 -2.34
C ARG A 33 12.67 -5.12 -3.38
N SER A 34 13.44 -5.46 -4.41
CA SER A 34 13.83 -4.53 -5.47
C SER A 34 12.63 -4.09 -6.31
N GLN A 35 11.62 -4.96 -6.42
CA GLN A 35 10.40 -4.71 -7.19
C GLN A 35 9.25 -4.16 -6.34
N VAL A 36 9.48 -3.97 -5.04
CA VAL A 36 8.47 -3.44 -4.11
C VAL A 36 8.52 -1.92 -4.13
N VAL A 37 7.36 -1.31 -4.31
CA VAL A 37 7.16 0.14 -4.31
C VAL A 37 6.16 0.50 -3.22
N ILE A 38 6.46 1.55 -2.47
CA ILE A 38 5.64 2.05 -1.37
C ILE A 38 4.99 3.35 -1.80
N GLY A 39 3.66 3.36 -1.83
CA GLY A 39 2.86 4.56 -2.01
C GLY A 39 2.59 5.24 -0.68
N TYR A 40 3.15 6.42 -0.44
CA TYR A 40 2.93 7.20 0.78
C TYR A 40 2.38 8.59 0.47
N GLU A 41 1.63 9.15 1.42
CA GLU A 41 1.07 10.49 1.31
C GLU A 41 2.04 11.51 1.93
N ASP A 42 2.65 12.34 1.09
CA ASP A 42 3.50 13.45 1.49
C ASP A 42 2.69 14.73 1.74
N ARG A 43 3.17 15.55 2.67
CA ARG A 43 2.50 16.76 3.16
C ARG A 43 2.48 17.92 2.15
N PHE A 44 3.23 17.82 1.07
CA PHE A 44 3.38 18.93 0.11
C PHE A 44 2.81 18.62 -1.28
N ILE A 45 2.90 17.38 -1.73
CA ILE A 45 2.70 17.03 -3.15
C ILE A 45 1.64 15.93 -3.32
N GLY A 46 1.24 15.25 -2.24
CA GLY A 46 0.22 14.20 -2.27
C GLY A 46 0.82 12.79 -2.29
N ILE A 47 0.28 11.89 -3.12
CA ILE A 47 0.72 10.49 -3.15
C ILE A 47 2.04 10.37 -3.92
N HIS A 48 3.08 9.91 -3.24
CA HIS A 48 4.39 9.59 -3.80
C HIS A 48 4.65 8.10 -3.76
N GLU A 49 5.40 7.65 -4.75
CA GLU A 49 5.86 6.28 -4.86
C GLU A 49 7.38 6.25 -4.70
N ILE A 50 7.88 5.40 -3.81
CA ILE A 50 9.31 5.20 -3.57
C ILE A 50 9.62 3.71 -3.55
N ALA A 51 10.77 3.32 -4.09
CA ALA A 51 11.20 1.92 -3.98
C ALA A 51 11.40 1.54 -2.51
N PHE A 52 11.08 0.29 -2.16
CA PHE A 52 11.26 -0.21 -0.80
C PHE A 52 12.72 -0.09 -0.33
N ASN A 53 13.66 -0.23 -1.26
CA ASN A 53 15.09 -0.08 -0.98
C ASN A 53 15.52 1.37 -0.66
N GLU A 54 14.77 2.36 -1.17
CA GLU A 54 15.04 3.78 -0.94
C GLU A 54 14.21 4.34 0.22
N PHE A 55 13.18 3.61 0.66
CA PHE A 55 12.32 4.02 1.75
C PHE A 55 13.09 4.07 3.07
N ARG A 56 13.19 5.28 3.65
CA ARG A 56 13.81 5.48 4.96
C ARG A 56 12.79 5.94 6.00
N ARG A 57 12.85 5.29 7.16
CA ARG A 57 11.95 5.53 8.29
C ARG A 57 12.38 6.79 9.05
N VAL A 58 11.43 7.41 9.75
CA VAL A 58 11.66 8.57 10.65
C VAL A 58 12.78 8.30 11.67
N HIS A 59 12.92 7.06 12.14
CA HIS A 59 13.96 6.70 13.10
C HIS A 59 15.37 6.69 12.50
N GLU A 60 15.48 6.55 11.18
CA GLU A 60 16.78 6.47 10.49
C GLU A 60 17.21 7.85 9.97
N HIS A 61 16.25 8.72 9.65
CA HIS A 61 16.51 10.04 9.08
C HIS A 61 15.55 11.09 9.62
N GLU A 62 16.07 12.30 9.81
CA GLU A 62 15.31 13.49 10.24
C GLU A 62 14.09 13.80 9.35
N TYR A 63 14.20 13.46 8.05
CA TYR A 63 13.12 13.58 7.06
C TYR A 63 12.48 12.23 6.68
N GLY A 64 12.68 11.20 7.51
CA GLY A 64 12.17 9.86 7.23
C GLY A 64 10.64 9.85 7.18
N ILE A 65 10.10 8.92 6.40
CA ILE A 65 8.66 8.83 6.17
C ILE A 65 8.03 7.98 7.28
N PRO A 66 7.04 8.50 8.02
CA PRO A 66 6.33 7.69 9.01
C PRO A 66 5.52 6.58 8.35
N LEU A 67 5.56 5.38 8.91
CA LEU A 67 4.86 4.21 8.37
C LEU A 67 3.34 4.39 8.28
N HIS A 68 2.74 5.20 9.17
CA HIS A 68 1.31 5.52 9.14
C HIS A 68 0.87 6.34 7.91
N ARG A 69 1.83 6.95 7.20
CA ARG A 69 1.58 7.68 5.95
C ARG A 69 1.57 6.78 4.72
N ILE A 70 1.96 5.52 4.87
CA ILE A 70 1.87 4.55 3.79
C ILE A 70 0.40 4.26 3.51
N ARG A 71 0.02 4.42 2.25
CA ARG A 71 -1.34 4.18 1.74
C ARG A 71 -1.46 2.82 1.08
N TYR A 72 -0.49 2.44 0.26
CA TYR A 72 -0.49 1.18 -0.47
C TYR A 72 0.92 0.66 -0.73
N PHE A 73 1.00 -0.63 -1.03
CA PHE A 73 2.20 -1.30 -1.52
C PHE A 73 1.94 -1.88 -2.89
N LYS A 74 2.94 -1.79 -3.77
CA LYS A 74 2.94 -2.39 -5.09
C LYS A 74 4.14 -3.32 -5.25
N ILE A 75 3.98 -4.38 -6.03
CA ILE A 75 5.06 -5.27 -6.46
C ILE A 75 4.97 -5.37 -7.97
N ASN A 76 6.06 -5.08 -8.70
CA ASN A 76 6.06 -5.11 -10.17
C ASN A 76 4.91 -4.28 -10.81
N GLY A 77 4.45 -3.23 -10.13
CA GLY A 77 3.32 -2.40 -10.56
C GLY A 77 1.93 -2.94 -10.16
N GLU A 78 1.83 -4.14 -9.61
CA GLU A 78 0.59 -4.72 -9.10
C GLU A 78 0.35 -4.30 -7.64
N LEU A 79 -0.86 -3.85 -7.32
CA LEU A 79 -1.23 -3.38 -5.99
C LEU A 79 -1.52 -4.57 -5.08
N VAL A 80 -0.60 -4.86 -4.16
CA VAL A 80 -0.68 -6.02 -3.28
C VAL A 80 -1.32 -5.74 -1.93
N TRP A 81 -1.28 -4.47 -1.50
CA TRP A 81 -1.92 -4.04 -0.27
C TRP A 81 -2.37 -2.59 -0.40
N ASP A 82 -3.59 -2.29 0.01
CA ASP A 82 -4.14 -0.93 -0.03
C ASP A 82 -5.06 -0.69 1.16
N ARG A 83 -4.73 0.35 1.93
CA ARG A 83 -5.47 0.76 3.13
C ARG A 83 -6.87 1.29 2.83
N SER A 84 -7.03 2.03 1.75
CA SER A 84 -8.31 2.63 1.35
C SER A 84 -9.25 1.57 0.80
N LYS A 85 -8.72 0.62 0.03
CA LYS A 85 -9.49 -0.48 -0.57
C LYS A 85 -9.63 -1.70 0.35
N ARG A 86 -8.96 -1.70 1.50
CA ARG A 86 -8.81 -2.86 2.39
C ARG A 86 -8.38 -4.13 1.65
N LEU A 87 -7.45 -3.97 0.71
CA LEU A 87 -6.90 -5.05 -0.10
C LEU A 87 -5.65 -5.62 0.58
N ASP A 88 -5.58 -6.94 0.73
CA ASP A 88 -4.43 -7.67 1.27
C ASP A 88 -4.25 -8.99 0.51
N LEU A 89 -3.39 -8.96 -0.50
CA LEU A 89 -3.02 -10.14 -1.31
C LEU A 89 -1.88 -10.95 -0.68
N LEU A 90 -1.16 -10.37 0.30
CA LEU A 90 -0.01 -11.01 0.94
C LEU A 90 -0.43 -12.07 1.96
N THR A 91 -1.60 -11.90 2.59
CA THR A 91 -2.08 -12.81 3.62
C THR A 91 -3.38 -13.54 3.28
N GLY A 92 -4.02 -13.23 2.15
CA GLY A 92 -5.21 -13.95 1.69
C GLY A 92 -6.52 -13.55 2.39
N SER A 93 -6.56 -12.49 3.19
CA SER A 93 -7.82 -11.93 3.70
C SER A 93 -8.44 -10.99 2.67
N GLN A 94 -8.91 -11.53 1.55
CA GLN A 94 -9.68 -10.78 0.56
C GLN A 94 -11.05 -10.41 1.15
N GLN A 95 -11.15 -9.28 1.86
CA GLN A 95 -12.43 -8.62 2.01
C GLN A 95 -12.69 -7.86 0.70
N LEU A 96 -13.27 -8.57 -0.28
CA LEU A 96 -13.72 -8.00 -1.55
C LEU A 96 -14.68 -6.84 -1.29
N ASN A 97 -14.16 -5.62 -1.22
CA ASN A 97 -14.97 -4.42 -1.35
C ASN A 97 -14.61 -3.78 -2.68
N VAL A 98 -15.12 -4.39 -3.75
CA VAL A 98 -15.15 -3.83 -5.10
C VAL A 98 -16.09 -2.63 -5.05
N LYS A 99 -15.62 -1.48 -4.53
CA LYS A 99 -16.27 -0.21 -4.79
C LYS A 99 -15.84 0.25 -6.18
N SER A 100 -16.69 -0.12 -7.13
CA SER A 100 -16.96 0.60 -8.36
C SER A 100 -16.73 2.11 -8.18
N ASN A 101 -15.70 2.63 -8.84
CA ASN A 101 -15.66 4.04 -9.22
C ASN A 101 -14.94 4.13 -10.58
N SER A 102 -15.57 3.51 -11.58
CA SER A 102 -15.36 3.83 -12.99
C SER A 102 -16.59 4.56 -13.51
N MET A 103 -16.79 5.78 -13.05
CA MET A 103 -17.59 6.83 -13.70
C MET A 103 -16.97 8.13 -13.15
N LYS A 104 -16.41 9.06 -13.92
CA LYS A 104 -16.93 9.64 -15.15
C LYS A 104 -15.77 10.11 -16.02
N LYS A 105 -15.65 9.58 -17.24
CA LYS A 105 -14.98 10.24 -18.36
C LYS A 105 -16.01 10.37 -19.48
N ASN A 106 -16.83 11.41 -19.43
CA ASN A 106 -17.57 11.85 -20.61
C ASN A 106 -17.25 13.35 -20.76
N LEU A 107 -16.19 13.63 -21.53
CA LEU A 107 -15.99 14.91 -22.19
C LEU A 107 -16.19 14.72 -23.71
N PRO A 108 -16.56 15.79 -24.44
CA PRO A 108 -17.55 15.72 -25.51
C PRO A 108 -16.92 15.87 -26.89
N PHE A 109 -17.26 14.99 -27.84
CA PHE A 109 -16.94 15.10 -29.27
C PHE A 109 -17.90 14.13 -29.99
N CYS A 110 -18.52 14.38 -31.15
CA CYS A 110 -18.40 15.40 -32.18
C CYS A 110 -19.65 15.29 -33.08
N PHE A 111 -20.09 16.42 -33.66
CA PHE A 111 -20.66 16.63 -35.00
C PHE A 111 -21.35 15.47 -35.76
N THR A 112 -22.61 15.74 -36.15
CA THR A 112 -23.10 15.52 -37.53
C THR A 112 -24.35 16.38 -37.79
N LEU A 113 -24.23 17.39 -38.67
CA LEU A 113 -25.29 17.82 -39.62
C LEU A 113 -25.32 16.78 -40.75
N PRO A 114 -26.46 16.39 -41.36
CA PRO A 114 -27.23 17.19 -42.34
C PRO A 114 -28.77 16.91 -42.26
N SER A 115 -29.70 17.46 -43.04
CA SER A 115 -29.74 18.23 -44.29
C SER A 115 -30.77 19.35 -44.18
#